data_AF-A0A7J8JYI7-F1
#
_entry.id   AF-A0A7J8JYI7-F1
#
_cell.length_a   1.000
_cell.length_b   1.000
_cell.length_c   1.000
_cell.angle_alpha   90.00
_cell.angle_beta   90.00
_cell.angle_gamma   90.00
#
_symmetry.space_group_name_H-M   'P 1'
#
loop_
_entity.id
_entity.type
_entity.pdbx_description
1 polymer ?
#
loop_
_entity_poly.entity_id
_entity_poly.type
_entity_poly.pdbx_seq_one_letter_code
_entity_poly.pdbx_strand_id
1 'polypeptide(L)'
;MEIYQKENKDVIQKNKLKLTREQEELEEALEVERQENEQRRLFIQKEEQLQQIRKRKNKQTLLDELESSDLPVALLLAQHKDRSTQLEMQLEKPKPIKPVTFSTGIKM
;
A
#
# COMPACT_ATOMS: atom_id res chain seq x y z
N MET A 1 56.21 1.57 -20.07
CA MET A 1 55.60 1.05 -18.82
C MET A 1 54.97 2.15 -17.95
N GLU A 2 55.55 3.35 -17.86
CA GLU A 2 55.05 4.42 -16.98
C GLU A 2 53.64 4.94 -17.33
N ILE A 3 53.33 5.05 -18.63
CA ILE A 3 52.02 5.49 -19.12
C ILE A 3 50.92 4.53 -18.65
N TYR A 4 51.19 3.22 -18.73
CA TYR A 4 50.26 2.18 -18.30
C TYR A 4 50.00 2.21 -16.79
N GLN A 5 51.02 2.49 -15.96
CA GLN A 5 50.80 2.66 -14.51
C GLN A 5 49.93 3.88 -14.18
N LYS A 6 50.05 4.97 -14.96
CA LYS A 6 49.22 6.16 -14.79
C LYS A 6 47.77 5.90 -15.21
N GLU A 7 47.56 5.38 -16.41
CA GLU A 7 46.21 5.03 -16.90
C GLU A 7 45.51 4.02 -15.99
N ASN A 8 46.24 3.01 -15.50
CA ASN A 8 45.64 2.00 -14.63
C ASN A 8 45.21 2.60 -13.26
N LYS A 9 45.96 3.57 -12.72
CA LYS A 9 45.55 4.32 -11.52
C LYS A 9 44.26 5.12 -11.77
N ASP A 10 44.16 5.78 -12.91
CA ASP A 10 42.97 6.56 -13.28
C ASP A 10 41.74 5.68 -13.49
N VAL A 11 41.92 4.50 -14.13
CA VAL A 11 40.86 3.50 -14.30
C VAL A 11 40.38 2.96 -12.94
N ILE A 12 41.30 2.64 -12.03
CA ILE A 12 40.95 2.18 -10.68
C ILE A 12 40.16 3.26 -9.92
N GLN A 13 40.60 4.52 -9.97
CA GLN A 13 39.87 5.61 -9.31
C GLN A 13 38.47 5.81 -9.91
N LYS A 14 38.36 5.78 -11.24
CA LYS A 14 37.07 5.89 -11.93
C LYS A 14 36.13 4.74 -11.57
N ASN A 15 36.64 3.51 -11.48
CA ASN A 15 35.84 2.34 -11.10
C ASN A 15 35.40 2.41 -9.64
N LYS A 16 36.28 2.85 -8.72
CA LYS A 16 35.90 3.09 -7.32
C LYS A 16 34.77 4.12 -7.22
N LEU A 17 34.88 5.21 -7.97
CA LEU A 17 33.89 6.28 -7.93
C LEU A 17 32.53 5.84 -8.51
N LYS A 18 32.54 5.00 -9.55
CA LYS A 18 31.32 4.36 -10.06
C LYS A 18 30.70 3.40 -9.04
N LEU A 19 31.53 2.56 -8.40
CA LEU A 19 31.06 1.61 -7.40
C LEU A 19 30.40 2.33 -6.21
N THR A 20 31.00 3.42 -5.72
CA THR A 20 30.41 4.21 -4.64
C THR A 20 29.07 4.81 -5.04
N ARG A 21 28.96 5.36 -6.25
CA ARG A 21 27.69 5.90 -6.75
C ARG A 21 26.61 4.83 -6.89
N GLU A 22 26.97 3.67 -7.44
CA GLU A 22 26.03 2.55 -7.59
C GLU A 22 25.56 2.02 -6.23
N GLN A 23 26.45 2.00 -5.23
CA GLN A 23 26.07 1.67 -3.85
C GLN A 23 25.12 2.70 -3.26
N GLU A 24 25.40 4.00 -3.41
CA GLU A 24 24.52 5.07 -2.94
C GLU A 24 23.14 5.00 -3.62
N GLU A 25 23.07 4.79 -4.94
CA GLU A 25 21.82 4.64 -5.68
C GLU A 25 21.02 3.40 -5.24
N LEU A 26 21.70 2.27 -4.97
CA LEU A 26 21.06 1.06 -4.46
C LEU A 26 20.51 1.26 -3.04
N GLU A 27 21.25 1.95 -2.17
CA GLU A 27 20.81 2.28 -0.82
C GLU A 27 19.58 3.22 -0.85
N GLU A 28 19.59 4.23 -1.72
CA GLU A 28 18.44 5.13 -1.91
C GLU A 28 17.21 4.36 -2.40
N ALA A 29 17.37 3.47 -3.39
CA ALA A 29 16.26 2.66 -3.91
C ALA A 29 15.66 1.74 -2.83
N LEU A 30 16.49 1.11 -2.00
CA LEU A 30 16.04 0.25 -0.91
C LEU A 30 15.29 1.05 0.18
N GLU A 31 15.75 2.26 0.50
CA GLU A 31 15.07 3.10 1.49
C GLU A 31 13.69 3.54 0.99
N VAL A 32 13.56 3.90 -0.30
CA VAL A 32 12.26 4.22 -0.92
C VAL A 32 11.32 3.01 -0.85
N GLU A 33 11.80 1.82 -1.22
CA GLU A 33 10.98 0.60 -1.16
C GLU A 33 10.53 0.28 0.29
N ARG A 34 11.41 0.49 1.27
CA ARG A 34 11.05 0.31 2.68
C ARG A 34 9.96 1.29 3.11
N GLN A 35 10.09 2.57 2.75
CA GLN A 35 9.10 3.59 3.08
C GLN A 35 7.75 3.30 2.42
N GLU A 36 7.73 2.91 1.14
CA GLU A 36 6.50 2.52 0.45
C GLU A 36 5.83 1.32 1.13
N ASN A 37 6.61 0.31 1.52
CA ASN A 37 6.09 -0.86 2.23
C ASN A 37 5.53 -0.51 3.61
N GLU A 38 6.20 0.36 4.37
CA GLU A 38 5.69 0.83 5.66
C GLU A 38 4.40 1.63 5.52
N GLN A 39 4.34 2.53 4.54
CA GLN A 39 3.13 3.29 4.24
C GLN A 39 1.98 2.36 3.84
N ARG A 40 2.27 1.34 3.01
CA ARG A 40 1.28 0.33 2.61
C ARG A 40 0.75 -0.44 3.80
N ARG A 41 1.63 -0.89 4.70
CA ARG A 41 1.25 -1.60 5.93
C ARG A 41 0.36 -0.73 6.83
N LEU A 42 0.74 0.53 7.06
CA LEU A 42 -0.03 1.48 7.86
C LEU A 42 -1.39 1.78 7.22
N PHE A 43 -1.43 1.90 5.89
CA PHE A 43 -2.67 2.13 5.15
C PHE A 43 -3.66 0.97 5.34
N ILE A 44 -3.19 -0.27 5.18
CA ILE A 44 -4.02 -1.47 5.38
C ILE A 44 -4.56 -1.53 6.81
N GLN A 45 -3.69 -1.33 7.81
CA GLN A 45 -4.11 -1.35 9.21
C GLN A 45 -5.17 -0.30 9.53
N LYS A 46 -5.01 0.92 8.99
CA LYS A 46 -5.98 2.00 9.17
C LYS A 46 -7.31 1.69 8.47
N GLU A 47 -7.25 1.11 7.28
CA GLU A 47 -8.43 0.68 6.53
C GLU A 47 -9.20 -0.41 7.28
N GLU A 48 -8.52 -1.44 7.79
CA GLU A 48 -9.12 -2.50 8.61
C GLU A 48 -9.80 -1.95 9.88
N GLN A 49 -9.14 -1.02 10.59
CA GLN A 49 -9.72 -0.38 11.77
C GLN A 49 -10.99 0.40 11.43
N LEU A 50 -10.97 1.18 10.34
CA LEU A 50 -12.14 1.93 9.87
C LEU A 50 -13.27 0.99 9.47
N GLN A 51 -12.96 -0.12 8.79
CA GLN A 51 -13.95 -1.15 8.45
C GLN A 51 -14.56 -1.77 9.71
N GLN A 52 -13.75 -2.09 10.72
CA GLN A 52 -14.24 -2.68 11.96
C GLN A 52 -15.15 -1.71 12.73
N ILE A 53 -14.76 -0.45 12.87
CA ILE A 53 -15.58 0.59 13.51
C ILE A 53 -16.89 0.76 12.74
N ARG A 54 -16.83 0.83 11.42
CA ARG A 54 -18.03 0.97 10.57
C ARG A 54 -18.96 -0.23 10.69
N LYS A 55 -18.43 -1.46 10.70
CA LYS A 55 -19.22 -2.68 10.89
C LYS A 55 -19.91 -2.71 12.25
N ARG A 56 -19.20 -2.31 13.32
CA ARG A 56 -19.79 -2.18 14.66
C ARG A 56 -20.88 -1.12 14.68
N LYS A 57 -20.64 0.05 14.07
CA LYS A 57 -21.63 1.13 13.98
C LYS A 57 -22.90 0.68 13.24
N ASN A 58 -22.75 0.05 12.07
CA ASN A 58 -23.90 -0.48 11.32
C ASN A 58 -24.71 -1.49 12.12
N LYS A 59 -24.02 -2.41 12.81
CA LYS A 59 -24.69 -3.38 13.69
C LYS A 59 -25.46 -2.68 14.80
N GLN A 60 -24.86 -1.66 15.44
CA GLN A 60 -25.53 -0.89 16.48
C GLN A 60 -26.77 -0.19 15.93
N THR A 61 -26.65 0.49 14.79
CA THR A 61 -27.79 1.15 14.14
C THR A 61 -28.92 0.18 13.81
N LEU A 62 -28.63 -1.04 13.37
CA LEU A 62 -29.66 -2.06 13.15
C LEU A 62 -30.36 -2.44 14.47
N LEU A 63 -29.62 -2.59 15.56
CA LEU A 63 -30.21 -2.89 16.86
C LEU A 63 -31.10 -1.75 17.35
N ASP A 64 -30.64 -0.51 17.22
CA ASP A 64 -31.40 0.68 17.61
C ASP A 64 -32.67 0.84 16.75
N GLU A 65 -32.59 0.58 15.43
CA GLU A 65 -33.74 0.60 14.52
C GLU A 65 -34.74 -0.52 14.86
N LEU A 66 -34.27 -1.71 15.24
CA LEU A 66 -35.14 -2.81 15.67
C LEU A 66 -35.82 -2.55 17.03
N GLU A 67 -35.18 -1.78 17.92
CA GLU A 67 -35.72 -1.43 19.23
C GLU A 67 -36.73 -0.29 19.16
N SER A 68 -36.48 0.70 18.30
CA SER A 68 -37.23 1.96 18.27
C SER A 68 -38.29 2.08 17.17
N SER A 69 -38.32 1.17 16.19
CA SER A 69 -39.27 1.26 15.06
C SER A 69 -40.32 0.17 15.07
N ASP A 70 -41.56 0.55 14.74
CA ASP A 70 -42.69 -0.37 14.54
C ASP A 70 -42.77 -0.92 13.09
N LEU A 71 -41.66 -0.84 12.34
CA LEU A 71 -41.61 -1.28 10.95
C LEU A 71 -41.50 -2.82 10.88
N PRO A 72 -42.04 -3.45 9.81
CA PRO A 72 -41.86 -4.88 9.60
C PRO A 72 -40.37 -5.24 9.55
N VAL A 73 -39.97 -6.22 10.37
CA VAL A 73 -38.58 -6.69 10.52
C VAL A 73 -37.93 -7.05 9.17
N ALA A 74 -38.70 -7.60 8.23
CA ALA A 74 -38.23 -7.95 6.89
C ALA A 74 -37.74 -6.73 6.09
N LEU A 75 -38.40 -5.58 6.26
CA LEU A 75 -38.04 -4.34 5.57
C LEU A 75 -36.74 -3.76 6.14
N LEU A 76 -36.60 -3.73 7.47
CA LEU A 76 -35.38 -3.26 8.15
C LEU A 76 -34.17 -4.13 7.79
N LEU A 77 -34.36 -5.45 7.72
CA LEU A 77 -33.30 -6.37 7.33
C LEU A 77 -32.88 -6.19 5.87
N ALA A 78 -33.83 -5.93 4.96
CA ALA A 78 -33.54 -5.62 3.56
C ALA A 78 -32.72 -4.33 3.43
N GLN A 79 -33.16 -3.25 4.10
CA GLN A 79 -32.44 -1.97 4.10
C GLN A 79 -31.02 -2.10 4.68
N HIS A 80 -30.83 -2.88 5.74
CA HIS A 80 -29.51 -3.13 6.30
C HIS A 80 -28.61 -3.92 5.33
N LYS A 81 -29.16 -4.91 4.62
CA LYS A 81 -28.42 -5.64 3.57
C LYS A 81 -27.99 -4.71 2.44
N ASP A 82 -28.88 -3.84 1.96
CA ASP A 82 -28.57 -2.87 0.91
C ASP A 82 -27.51 -1.86 1.36
N ARG A 83 -27.58 -1.37 2.61
CA ARG A 83 -26.53 -0.51 3.18
C ARG A 83 -25.19 -1.25 3.29
N SER A 84 -25.21 -2.53 3.64
CA SER A 84 -23.99 -3.35 3.76
C SER A 84 -23.34 -3.60 2.40
N THR A 85 -24.11 -3.94 1.37
CA THR A 85 -23.60 -4.17 0.01
C THR A 85 -23.08 -2.89 -0.64
N GLN A 86 -23.77 -1.75 -0.46
CA GLN A 86 -23.27 -0.45 -0.94
C GLN A 86 -21.95 -0.06 -0.28
N LEU A 87 -21.74 -0.41 0.98
CA LEU A 87 -20.50 -0.16 1.69
C LEU A 87 -19.35 -1.05 1.19
N GLU A 88 -19.64 -2.30 0.84
CA GLU A 88 -18.68 -3.25 0.27
C GLU A 88 -18.29 -2.84 -1.16
N MET A 89 -19.25 -2.46 -2.00
CA MET A 89 -19.01 -1.96 -3.37
C MET A 89 -18.21 -0.64 -3.41
N GLN A 90 -18.32 0.22 -2.39
CA GLN A 90 -17.49 1.43 -2.30
C GLN A 90 -16.03 1.12 -1.96
N LEU A 91 -15.77 -0.01 -1.30
CA LEU A 91 -14.44 -0.47 -0.92
C LEU A 91 -13.75 -1.26 -2.04
N GLU A 92 -14.51 -2.00 -2.84
CA GLU A 92 -14.00 -2.81 -3.94
C GLU A 92 -13.50 -2.02 -5.16
N LYS A 93 -13.60 -0.68 -5.20
CA LYS A 93 -12.92 0.08 -6.28
C LYS A 93 -11.44 -0.27 -6.24
N PRO A 94 -10.92 -1.06 -7.19
CA PRO A 94 -9.55 -1.51 -7.11
C PRO A 94 -8.70 -0.25 -7.28
N LYS A 95 -7.97 0.13 -6.23
CA LYS A 95 -6.86 1.05 -6.42
C LYS A 95 -5.98 0.40 -7.49
N PRO A 96 -5.63 1.11 -8.58
CA PRO A 96 -4.73 0.56 -9.57
C PRO A 96 -3.46 0.13 -8.83
N ILE A 97 -3.25 -1.18 -8.73
CA ILE A 97 -2.03 -1.76 -8.21
C ILE A 97 -1.01 -1.37 -9.26
N LYS A 98 -0.24 -0.32 -8.98
CA LYS A 98 0.88 0.03 -9.84
C LYS A 98 1.82 -1.18 -9.81
N PRO A 99 2.22 -1.72 -10.98
CA PRO A 99 3.14 -2.84 -11.01
C PRO A 99 4.40 -2.44 -10.24
N VAL A 100 4.87 -3.33 -9.37
CA VAL A 100 6.10 -3.11 -8.61
C VAL A 100 7.25 -3.22 -9.60
N THR A 101 7.78 -2.07 -10.01
CA THR A 101 8.94 -2.02 -10.90
C THR A 101 10.20 -2.08 -10.07
N PHE A 102 10.85 -3.25 -10.04
CA PHE A 102 12.21 -3.34 -9.54
C PHE A 102 13.18 -2.69 -10.53
N SER A 103 14.26 -2.10 -10.01
CA SER A 103 15.37 -1.50 -10.79
C SER A 103 15.99 -2.46 -11.82
N THR A 104 15.76 -3.78 -11.69
CA THR A 104 16.17 -4.81 -12.65
C THR A 104 15.38 -4.83 -13.96
N GLY A 105 14.37 -3.95 -14.13
CA GLY A 105 13.54 -3.88 -15.33
C GLY A 105 12.52 -5.02 -15.45
N ILE A 106 12.44 -5.91 -14.45
CA ILE A 106 11.47 -7.00 -14.40
C ILE A 106 10.16 -6.44 -13.83
N LYS A 107 9.10 -6.50 -14.64
CA LYS A 107 7.74 -6.15 -14.23
C LYS A 107 7.03 -7.42 -13.79
N MET A 108 6.45 -7.40 -12.58
CA MET A 108 5.50 -8.39 -12.08
C MET A 108 4.15 -7.72 -11.85
#